data_AF-A0A454D478-F1
#
_entry.id   AF-A0A454D478-F1
#
_cell.length_a   1.000
_cell.length_b   1.000
_cell.length_c   1.000
_cell.angle_alpha   90.00
_cell.angle_beta   90.00
_cell.angle_gamma   90.00
#
_symmetry.space_group_name_H-M   'P 1'
#
loop_
_entity.id
_entity.type
_entity.pdbx_description
1 polymer ?
#
loop_
_entity_poly.entity_id
_entity_poly.type
_entity_poly.pdbx_seq_one_letter_code
_entity_poly.pdbx_strand_id
1 'polypeptide(L)' 'SLLSRDLSDDIDGLHRLPIQLAKQYGKFSGLVHAAGALSVLPNRFNTHEKMLATFSLNLFSGLALSRGLS' A
#
# COMPACT_ATOMS: atom_id res chain seq x y z
N SER A 1 -12.25 3.31 11.22
CA SER A 1 -12.40 4.45 10.29
C SER A 1 -11.47 4.21 9.11
N LEU A 2 -11.92 4.38 7.85
CA LEU A 2 -11.04 4.28 6.65
C LEU A 2 -9.87 5.26 6.70
N LEU A 3 -9.98 6.34 7.50
CA LEU A 3 -9.03 7.45 7.57
C LEU A 3 -7.71 7.15 8.30
N SER A 4 -7.52 5.98 8.93
CA SER A 4 -6.29 5.68 9.69
C SER A 4 -5.79 4.24 9.51
N ARG A 5 -5.80 3.71 8.28
CA ARG A 5 -5.19 2.41 8.00
C ARG A 5 -3.72 2.58 7.63
N ASP A 6 -2.82 1.89 8.33
CA ASP A 6 -1.45 1.70 7.89
C ASP A 6 -1.44 0.74 6.69
N LEU A 7 -0.94 1.18 5.55
CA LEU A 7 -0.88 0.38 4.33
C LEU A 7 0.36 -0.53 4.29
N SER A 8 1.27 -0.41 5.25
CA SER A 8 2.37 -1.35 5.41
C SER A 8 1.98 -2.61 6.20
N ASP A 9 0.82 -2.58 6.86
CA ASP A 9 0.28 -3.69 7.65
C ASP A 9 -0.69 -4.57 6.82
N ASP A 10 -0.55 -5.89 6.96
CA ASP A 10 -1.31 -6.91 6.20
C ASP A 10 -1.35 -6.65 4.68
N ILE A 11 -0.18 -6.60 4.04
CA ILE A 11 -0.04 -6.37 2.59
C ILE A 11 -0.90 -7.36 1.78
N ASP A 12 -0.91 -8.64 2.17
CA ASP A 12 -1.65 -9.67 1.45
C ASP A 12 -3.16 -9.46 1.50
N GLY A 13 -3.69 -8.86 2.58
CA GLY A 13 -5.11 -8.54 2.73
C GLY A 13 -5.58 -7.25 2.06
N LEU A 14 -4.68 -6.39 1.58
CA LEU A 14 -5.04 -5.05 1.07
C LEU A 14 -5.98 -5.06 -0.13
N HIS A 15 -5.87 -6.06 -1.02
CA HIS A 15 -6.73 -6.19 -2.20
C HIS A 15 -8.23 -6.24 -1.87
N ARG A 16 -8.60 -6.65 -0.65
CA ARG A 16 -10.00 -6.71 -0.19
C ARG A 16 -10.63 -5.33 -0.06
N LEU A 17 -9.83 -4.29 0.20
CA LEU A 17 -10.31 -2.94 0.41
C LEU A 17 -10.99 -2.35 -0.84
N PRO A 18 -10.34 -2.28 -2.02
CA PRO A 18 -10.99 -1.81 -3.23
C PRO A 18 -12.20 -2.69 -3.61
N ILE A 19 -12.15 -4.01 -3.40
CA ILE A 19 -13.31 -4.89 -3.63
C ILE A 19 -14.51 -4.46 -2.76
N GLN A 20 -14.28 -4.15 -1.48
CA GLN A 20 -15.34 -3.69 -0.57
C GLN A 20 -15.87 -2.30 -0.97
N LEU A 21 -14.97 -1.37 -1.31
CA LEU A 21 -15.35 -0.04 -1.76
C LEU A 21 -16.12 -0.07 -3.08
N ALA A 22 -15.76 -0.95 -4.02
CA ALA A 22 -16.47 -1.11 -5.28
C ALA A 22 -17.90 -1.62 -5.08
N LYS A 23 -18.12 -2.52 -4.10
CA LYS A 23 -19.47 -2.96 -3.71
C LYS A 23 -20.32 -1.82 -3.15
N GLN A 24 -19.69 -0.84 -2.49
CA GLN A 24 -20.37 0.27 -1.85
C GLN A 24 -20.61 1.45 -2.80
N TYR A 25 -19.65 1.77 -3.67
CA TYR A 25 -19.63 3.01 -4.46
C TYR A 25 -19.64 2.78 -5.98
N GLY A 26 -19.58 1.53 -6.44
CA GLY A 26 -19.51 1.18 -7.86
C GLY A 26 -18.09 1.01 -8.37
N LYS A 27 -17.94 0.75 -9.68
CA LYS A 27 -16.64 0.46 -10.30
C LYS A 27 -15.69 1.66 -10.26
N PHE A 28 -14.41 1.39 -10.05
CA PHE A 28 -13.35 2.39 -10.16
C PHE A 28 -13.01 2.69 -11.61
N SER A 29 -12.70 3.94 -11.92
CA SER A 29 -12.10 4.34 -13.21
C SER A 29 -10.56 4.27 -13.19
N GLY A 30 -9.96 4.07 -12.02
CA GLY A 30 -8.51 3.99 -11.83
C GLY A 30 -8.11 4.00 -10.36
N LEU A 31 -6.80 3.92 -10.11
CA LEU A 31 -6.19 3.98 -8.78
C LEU A 31 -5.05 4.98 -8.77
N VAL A 32 -5.04 5.81 -7.73
CA VAL A 32 -3.91 6.67 -7.38
C VAL A 32 -3.32 6.15 -6.07
N HIS A 33 -2.09 5.65 -6.13
CA HIS A 33 -1.33 5.30 -4.93
C HIS A 33 -0.46 6.48 -4.52
N ALA A 34 -0.84 7.15 -3.43
CA ALA A 34 -0.18 8.35 -2.91
C ALA A 34 0.38 8.16 -1.49
N ALA A 35 0.51 6.92 -1.02
CA ALA A 35 1.13 6.63 0.25
C ALA A 35 2.61 6.34 0.07
N GLY A 36 3.44 6.98 0.90
CA GLY A 36 4.87 6.72 0.90
C GLY A 36 5.59 7.38 2.06
N ALA A 37 6.76 6.85 2.38
CA ALA A 37 7.71 7.40 3.33
C ALA A 37 9.10 7.44 2.70
N LEU A 38 9.85 8.51 2.99
CA LEU A 38 11.23 8.66 2.55
C LEU A 38 12.17 8.56 3.74
N SER A 39 13.19 7.71 3.63
CA SER A 39 14.28 7.61 4.60
C SER A 39 15.60 7.81 3.86
N VAL A 40 16.30 8.91 4.16
CA VAL A 40 17.58 9.25 3.53
C VAL A 40 18.70 8.86 4.47
N LEU A 41 19.29 7.69 4.21
CA LEU A 41 20.45 7.17 4.94
C LEU A 41 21.53 6.73 3.95
N PRO A 42 22.82 6.88 4.29
CA PRO A 42 23.88 6.27 3.49
C PRO A 42 23.67 4.76 3.39
N ASN A 43 23.90 4.18 2.21
CA ASN A 43 23.49 2.80 1.92
C ASN A 43 24.03 1.75 2.92
N ARG A 44 25.22 1.99 3.51
CA ARG A 44 25.81 1.13 4.55
C ARG A 44 24.95 0.98 5.82
N PHE A 45 23.99 1.88 6.04
CA PHE A 45 23.07 1.86 7.19
C PHE A 45 21.70 1.25 6.85
N ASN A 46 21.47 0.88 5.59
CA ASN A 46 20.26 0.18 5.18
C ASN A 46 20.37 -1.29 5.60
N THR A 47 19.48 -1.70 6.50
CA THR A 47 19.26 -3.10 6.84
C THR A 47 18.11 -3.64 6.00
N HIS A 48 18.04 -4.96 5.86
CA HIS A 48 16.93 -5.62 5.20
C HIS A 48 15.57 -5.16 5.78
N GLU A 49 15.46 -5.09 7.10
CA GLU A 49 14.25 -4.63 7.80
C GLU A 49 13.83 -3.20 7.43
N LYS A 50 14.77 -2.25 7.40
CA LYS A 50 14.48 -0.85 7.00
C LYS A 50 14.02 -0.76 5.55
N MET A 51 14.67 -1.53 4.67
CA MET A 51 14.31 -1.56 3.26
C MET A 51 12.95 -2.23 3.07
N LEU A 52 12.69 -3.33 3.78
CA LEU A 52 11.40 -4.01 3.75
C LEU A 52 10.28 -3.07 4.19
N ALA A 53 10.43 -2.35 5.30
CA ALA A 53 9.44 -1.37 5.75
C ALA A 53 9.17 -0.28 4.68
N THR A 54 10.24 0.22 4.05
CA THR A 54 10.13 1.21 2.97
C THR A 54 9.40 0.64 1.75
N PHE A 55 9.75 -0.57 1.31
CA PHE A 55 9.11 -1.22 0.16
C PHE A 55 7.67 -1.65 0.43
N SER A 56 7.37 -2.12 1.65
CA SER A 56 6.00 -2.47 2.07
C SER A 56 5.06 -1.30 1.85
N LEU A 57 5.42 -0.10 2.31
CA LEU A 57 4.59 1.09 2.12
C LEU A 57 4.66 1.62 0.68
N ASN A 58 5.85 1.86 0.14
CA ASN A 58 6.02 2.64 -1.09
C ASN A 58 5.68 1.85 -2.36
N LEU A 59 5.83 0.51 -2.34
CA LEU A 59 5.70 -0.33 -3.52
C LEU A 59 4.62 -1.40 -3.33
N PHE A 60 4.79 -2.28 -2.34
CA PHE A 60 3.96 -3.48 -2.22
C PHE A 60 2.51 -3.15 -1.90
N SER A 61 2.25 -2.13 -1.08
CA SER A 61 0.88 -1.73 -0.77
C SER A 61 0.10 -1.27 -2.02
N GLY A 62 0.73 -0.49 -2.91
CA GLY A 62 0.12 -0.03 -4.16
C GLY A 62 -0.16 -1.18 -5.12
N LEU A 63 0.78 -2.14 -5.23
CA LEU A 63 0.58 -3.36 -6.01
C LEU A 63 -0.52 -4.25 -5.41
N ALA A 64 -0.60 -4.36 -4.09
CA ALA A 64 -1.63 -5.16 -3.43
C ALA A 64 -3.02 -4.55 -3.61
N LEU A 65 -3.15 -3.22 -3.53
CA LEU A 65 -4.39 -2.50 -3.78
C LEU A 65 -4.85 -2.67 -5.24
N SER A 66 -3.93 -2.57 -6.21
CA SER A 66 -4.30 -2.66 -7.63
C SER A 66 -4.92 -4.00 -8.02
N ARG A 67 -4.59 -5.09 -7.31
CA ARG A 67 -5.17 -6.43 -7.51
C ARG A 67 -6.69 -6.50 -7.27
N GLY A 68 -7.26 -5.55 -6.55
CA GLY A 68 -8.70 -5.53 -6.26
C GLY A 68 -9.51 -4.55 -7.13
N LEU A 69 -8.92 -3.98 -8.19
CA LEU A 69 -9.59 -3.06 -9.12
C LEU A 69 -10.26 -3.75 -10.32
N SER A 70 -10.13 -5.08 -10.44
CA SER A 70 -10.69 -5.88 -11.55
C SER A 70 -12.22 -5.84 -11.64
#